data_AF-A0A6L9KSS8-F1
#
_entry.id   AF-A0A6L9KSS8-F1
#
_cell.length_a   1.000
_cell.length_b   1.000
_cell.length_c   1.000
_cell.angle_alpha   90.00
_cell.angle_beta   90.00
_cell.angle_gamma   90.00
#
_symmetry.space_group_name_H-M   'P 1'
#
loop_
_entity.id
_entity.type
_entity.pdbx_description
1 polymer ?
#
loop_
_entity_poly.entity_id
_entity_poly.type
_entity_poly.pdbx_seq_one_letter_code
_entity_poly.pdbx_strand_id
1 'polypeptide(L)'
;MKNYRKELWFNIPTRRAFVNITSEVEKCLRDSAVKEGLVLVNAMHISASVFINDDESGLHHDFEQFLERLAPHEPVAQYRHNDTGEGNADAHIKRQIMGREVVVAITGGKLDLGPWEQICYGEFDGGRRKRALVKIIGD
;
A
#
# COMPACT_ATOMS: atom_id res chain seq x y z
N MET A 1 -3.26 0.20 27.56
CA MET A 1 -3.03 0.50 26.13
C MET A 1 -2.30 -0.67 25.50
N LYS A 2 -3.04 -1.51 24.77
CA LYS A 2 -2.46 -2.58 23.95
C LYS A 2 -1.76 -1.97 22.74
N ASN A 3 -0.74 -2.67 22.25
CA ASN A 3 -0.12 -2.33 20.99
C ASN A 3 0.28 -3.62 20.25
N TYR A 4 0.15 -3.61 18.93
CA TYR A 4 0.48 -4.73 18.06
C TYR A 4 1.31 -4.23 16.88
N ARG A 5 2.22 -5.08 16.38
CA ARG A 5 3.09 -4.80 15.24
C ARG A 5 3.27 -6.04 14.37
N LYS A 6 3.06 -5.90 13.07
CA LYS A 6 3.33 -6.96 12.09
C LYS A 6 3.90 -6.38 10.79
N GLU A 7 4.84 -7.09 10.19
CA GLU A 7 5.26 -6.82 8.82
C GLU A 7 4.58 -7.81 7.87
N LEU A 8 4.00 -7.28 6.80
CA LEU A 8 3.51 -8.05 5.66
C LEU A 8 4.57 -7.99 4.57
N TRP A 9 5.05 -9.14 4.11
CA TRP A 9 6.12 -9.25 3.12
C TRP A 9 5.55 -9.69 1.76
N PHE A 10 5.98 -9.02 0.71
CA PHE A 10 5.53 -9.23 -0.67
C PHE A 10 6.72 -9.52 -1.57
N ASN A 11 6.51 -10.36 -2.59
CA ASN A 11 7.46 -10.59 -3.68
C ASN A 11 6.67 -10.63 -4.99
N ILE A 12 6.26 -9.44 -5.44
CA ILE A 12 5.45 -9.28 -6.65
C ILE A 12 6.35 -9.53 -7.87
N PRO A 13 6.00 -10.47 -8.77
CA PRO A 13 6.86 -10.83 -9.90
C PRO A 13 6.89 -9.74 -10.98
N THR A 14 5.85 -8.92 -11.08
CA THR A 14 5.77 -7.79 -12.02
C THR A 14 6.33 -6.51 -11.40
N ARG A 15 6.67 -5.54 -12.26
CA ARG A 15 7.10 -4.21 -11.81
C ARG A 15 6.00 -3.50 -11.02
N ARG A 16 4.75 -3.60 -11.50
CA ARG A 16 3.59 -2.96 -10.88
C ARG A 16 2.47 -3.96 -10.65
N ALA A 17 1.76 -3.80 -9.54
CA ALA A 17 0.57 -4.56 -9.19
C ALA A 17 -0.22 -3.87 -8.07
N PHE A 18 -1.52 -4.10 -8.03
CA PHE A 18 -2.38 -3.76 -6.90
C PHE A 18 -2.82 -5.06 -6.22
N VAL A 19 -2.62 -5.15 -4.91
CA VAL A 19 -2.92 -6.35 -4.12
C VAL A 19 -3.83 -5.95 -2.97
N ASN A 20 -5.04 -6.50 -2.90
CA ASN A 20 -5.89 -6.36 -1.73
C ASN A 20 -5.25 -7.07 -0.52
N ILE A 21 -5.07 -6.33 0.58
CA ILE A 21 -4.47 -6.81 1.83
C ILE A 21 -5.43 -6.66 3.02
N THR A 22 -6.72 -6.40 2.77
CA THR A 22 -7.73 -6.16 3.81
C THR A 22 -7.81 -7.35 4.78
N SER A 23 -7.84 -8.57 4.25
CA SER A 23 -7.96 -9.80 5.04
C SER A 23 -6.77 -10.02 5.99
N GLU A 24 -5.57 -9.61 5.57
CA GLU A 24 -4.33 -9.67 6.33
C GLU A 24 -4.32 -8.63 7.45
N VAL A 25 -4.85 -7.43 7.19
CA VAL A 25 -5.00 -6.38 8.20
C VAL A 25 -6.07 -6.76 9.23
N GLU A 26 -7.19 -7.33 8.81
CA GLU A 26 -8.20 -7.87 9.73
C GLU A 26 -7.64 -8.99 10.61
N LYS A 27 -6.78 -9.86 10.05
CA LYS A 27 -6.07 -10.88 10.83
C LYS A 27 -5.17 -10.24 11.88
N CYS A 28 -4.42 -9.21 11.52
CA CYS A 28 -3.60 -8.45 12.47
C CYS A 28 -4.46 -7.84 13.59
N LEU A 29 -5.64 -7.31 13.27
CA LEU A 29 -6.58 -6.79 14.26
C LEU A 29 -7.08 -7.89 15.20
N ARG A 30 -7.50 -9.04 14.68
CA ARG A 30 -7.91 -10.20 15.51
C ARG A 30 -6.80 -10.64 16.46
N ASP A 31 -5.56 -10.75 15.96
CA ASP A 31 -4.38 -11.15 16.74
C ASP A 31 -4.02 -10.10 17.81
N SER A 32 -4.34 -8.82 17.59
CA SER A 32 -4.04 -7.73 18.53
C SER A 32 -4.96 -7.70 19.76
N ALA A 33 -6.15 -8.29 19.66
CA ALA A 33 -7.22 -8.21 20.66
C ALA A 33 -7.64 -6.77 21.06
N VAL A 34 -7.34 -5.76 20.23
CA VAL A 34 -7.81 -4.38 20.40
C VAL A 34 -9.29 -4.27 20.04
N LYS A 35 -10.06 -3.49 20.80
CA LYS A 35 -11.50 -3.29 20.55
C LYS A 35 -11.83 -1.89 20.07
N GLU A 36 -11.15 -0.88 20.60
CA GLU A 36 -11.27 0.52 20.22
C GLU A 36 -9.86 1.09 19.99
N GLY A 37 -9.64 1.77 18.87
CA GLY A 37 -8.32 2.32 18.57
C GLY A 37 -8.09 2.68 17.11
N LEU A 38 -6.82 2.64 16.70
CA LEU A 38 -6.38 2.97 15.35
C LEU A 38 -5.44 1.90 14.80
N VAL A 39 -5.60 1.58 13.52
CA VAL A 39 -4.64 0.82 12.71
C VAL A 39 -3.96 1.77 11.73
N LEU A 40 -2.62 1.86 11.82
CA LEU A 40 -1.78 2.40 10.76
C LEU A 40 -1.32 1.24 9.87
N VAL A 41 -1.50 1.37 8.55
CA VAL A 41 -0.90 0.47 7.56
C VAL A 41 -0.10 1.28 6.56
N ASN A 42 1.20 1.01 6.43
CA ASN A 42 2.07 1.79 5.54
C ASN A 42 3.05 0.93 4.74
N ALA A 43 3.34 1.33 3.51
CA ALA A 43 4.49 0.79 2.79
C ALA A 43 5.79 1.22 3.50
N MET A 44 6.74 0.29 3.67
CA MET A 44 8.07 0.62 4.22
C MET A 44 9.11 0.88 3.13
N HIS A 45 8.73 0.75 1.86
CA HIS A 45 9.57 1.05 0.71
C HIS A 45 9.04 2.28 0.02
N ILE A 46 9.96 3.19 -0.30
CA ILE A 46 9.69 4.49 -0.93
C ILE A 46 9.29 4.40 -2.42
N SER A 47 8.94 3.22 -2.91
CA SER A 47 8.47 2.95 -4.27
C SER A 47 7.25 2.03 -4.27
N ALA A 48 6.48 2.06 -3.19
CA ALA A 48 5.23 1.34 -3.02
C ALA A 48 4.29 2.15 -2.11
N SER A 49 3.01 1.80 -2.13
CA SER A 49 1.94 2.48 -1.43
C SER A 49 1.08 1.52 -0.62
N VAL A 50 0.43 2.05 0.41
CA VAL A 50 -0.79 1.48 0.97
C VAL A 50 -1.87 2.54 0.88
N PHE A 51 -3.00 2.20 0.27
CA PHE A 51 -4.13 3.10 0.03
C PHE A 51 -5.45 2.34 0.18
N ILE A 52 -6.57 3.07 0.22
CA ILE A 52 -7.92 2.48 0.25
C ILE A 52 -8.67 2.87 -1.01
N ASN A 53 -9.27 1.87 -1.66
CA ASN A 53 -10.22 2.04 -2.75
C ASN A 53 -11.06 0.76 -2.95
N ASP A 54 -11.84 0.69 -4.02
CA ASP A 54 -12.55 -0.53 -4.42
C ASP A 54 -11.58 -1.61 -4.97
N ASP A 55 -11.93 -2.89 -4.81
CA ASP A 55 -11.17 -4.04 -5.33
C ASP A 55 -11.83 -4.56 -6.60
N GLU A 56 -11.73 -3.76 -7.65
CA GLU A 56 -12.32 -4.02 -8.96
C GLU A 56 -11.24 -3.97 -10.05
N SER A 57 -11.19 -5.01 -10.88
CA SER A 57 -10.15 -5.20 -11.90
C SER A 57 -10.08 -4.11 -12.96
N GLY A 58 -11.22 -3.54 -13.38
CA GLY A 58 -11.31 -2.42 -14.30
C GLY A 58 -10.77 -1.15 -13.68
N LEU A 59 -11.12 -0.86 -12.43
CA LEU A 59 -10.57 0.26 -11.68
C LEU A 59 -9.05 0.11 -11.46
N HIS A 60 -8.56 -1.09 -11.20
CA HIS A 60 -7.12 -1.37 -11.16
C HIS A 60 -6.43 -1.06 -12.50
N HIS A 61 -7.07 -1.39 -13.62
CA HIS A 61 -6.59 -1.02 -14.94
C HIS A 61 -6.59 0.51 -15.14
N ASP A 62 -7.65 1.20 -14.71
CA ASP A 62 -7.76 2.65 -14.79
C ASP A 62 -6.66 3.35 -13.98
N PHE A 63 -6.34 2.86 -12.77
CA PHE A 63 -5.21 3.36 -11.98
C PHE A 63 -3.87 3.17 -12.69
N GLU A 64 -3.63 2.01 -13.29
CA GLU A 64 -2.40 1.75 -14.05
C GLU A 64 -2.25 2.75 -15.21
N GLN A 65 -3.30 2.95 -16.01
CA GLN A 65 -3.30 3.93 -17.12
C GLN A 65 -3.13 5.37 -16.61
N PHE A 66 -3.84 5.73 -15.54
CA PHE A 66 -3.77 7.05 -14.95
C PHE A 66 -2.39 7.39 -14.42
N LEU A 67 -1.75 6.46 -13.70
CA LEU A 67 -0.43 6.64 -13.12
C LEU A 67 0.67 6.68 -14.19
N GLU A 68 0.57 5.87 -15.25
CA GLU A 68 1.49 5.98 -16.39
C GLU A 68 1.32 7.30 -17.15
N ARG A 69 0.12 7.90 -17.17
CA ARG A 69 -0.07 9.23 -17.75
C ARG A 69 0.54 10.35 -16.91
N LEU A 70 0.45 10.27 -15.58
CA LEU A 70 0.97 11.31 -14.68
C LEU A 70 2.46 11.19 -14.39
N ALA A 71 2.95 9.97 -14.27
CA ALA A 71 4.33 9.65 -13.93
C ALA A 71 4.80 8.45 -14.76
N PRO A 72 4.98 8.61 -16.08
CA PRO A 72 5.30 7.51 -16.99
C PRO A 72 6.61 6.82 -16.61
N HIS A 73 6.73 5.52 -16.84
CA HIS A 73 8.02 4.84 -16.68
C HIS A 73 9.04 5.27 -17.75
N GLU A 74 8.61 5.25 -19.01
CA GLU A 74 9.46 5.58 -20.17
C GLU A 74 9.18 6.98 -20.74
N PRO A 75 10.19 7.64 -21.33
CA PRO A 75 11.60 7.25 -21.35
C PRO A 75 12.25 7.41 -19.97
N VAL A 76 12.97 6.40 -19.45
CA VAL A 76 13.58 6.47 -18.10
C VAL A 76 14.57 7.63 -17.93
N ALA A 77 15.19 8.08 -19.02
CA ALA A 77 16.14 9.20 -19.04
C ALA A 77 15.49 10.56 -18.74
N GLN A 78 14.17 10.67 -18.71
CA GLN A 78 13.48 11.91 -18.34
C GLN A 78 13.69 12.29 -16.87
N TYR A 79 14.07 11.33 -16.02
CA TYR A 79 14.23 11.53 -14.60
C TYR A 79 15.69 11.54 -14.17
N ARG A 80 16.13 12.67 -13.61
CA ARG A 80 17.49 12.81 -13.07
C ARG A 80 17.83 11.84 -11.94
N HIS A 81 16.82 11.31 -11.23
CA HIS A 81 17.04 10.26 -10.24
C HIS A 81 17.65 8.99 -10.85
N ASN A 82 17.37 8.73 -12.13
CA ASN A 82 17.91 7.59 -12.86
C ASN A 82 19.34 7.85 -13.40
N ASP A 83 19.87 9.08 -13.30
CA ASP A 83 21.24 9.42 -13.77
C ASP A 83 22.33 8.56 -13.09
N THR A 84 22.03 8.00 -11.91
CA THR A 84 22.94 7.13 -11.15
C THR A 84 22.81 5.64 -11.51
N GLY A 85 22.07 5.28 -12.56
CA GLY A 85 21.91 3.91 -13.05
C GLY A 85 20.66 3.17 -12.54
N GLU A 86 19.81 3.84 -11.76
CA GLU A 86 18.50 3.33 -11.38
C GLU A 86 17.48 3.52 -12.51
N GLY A 87 16.35 2.81 -12.45
CA GLY A 87 15.26 2.91 -13.43
C GLY A 87 13.90 3.12 -12.79
N ASN A 88 13.83 3.63 -11.56
CA ASN A 88 12.62 3.60 -10.73
C ASN A 88 12.13 4.95 -10.23
N ALA A 89 12.64 6.06 -10.76
CA ALA A 89 12.14 7.39 -10.45
C ALA A 89 10.61 7.51 -10.55
N ASP A 90 10.00 6.88 -11.57
CA ASP A 90 8.56 6.86 -11.78
C ASP A 90 7.81 6.26 -10.56
N ALA A 91 8.36 5.21 -9.96
CA ALA A 91 7.76 4.51 -8.82
C ALA A 91 7.74 5.38 -7.56
N HIS A 92 8.76 6.22 -7.38
CA HIS A 92 8.79 7.22 -6.29
C HIS A 92 7.70 8.29 -6.47
N ILE A 93 7.38 8.66 -7.70
CA ILE A 93 6.35 9.66 -8.00
C ILE A 93 4.96 9.02 -7.91
N LYS A 94 4.75 7.83 -8.48
CA LYS A 94 3.48 7.08 -8.39
C LYS A 94 3.07 6.86 -6.94
N ARG A 95 4.01 6.44 -6.07
CA ARG A 95 3.71 6.26 -4.64
C ARG A 95 3.37 7.58 -3.92
N GLN A 96 3.91 8.71 -4.40
CA GLN A 96 3.60 10.02 -3.85
C GLN A 96 2.17 10.46 -4.21
N ILE A 97 1.68 10.06 -5.38
CA ILE A 97 0.28 10.27 -5.81
C ILE A 97 -0.67 9.38 -5.01
N MET A 98 -0.35 8.09 -4.87
CA MET A 98 -1.23 7.11 -4.22
C MET A 98 -1.20 7.17 -2.69
N GLY A 99 -0.16 7.76 -2.10
CA GLY A 99 0.02 7.86 -0.65
C GLY A 99 0.83 6.71 -0.06
N ARG A 100 1.51 6.97 1.06
CA ARG A 100 2.37 5.97 1.74
C ARG A 100 1.58 5.07 2.68
N GLU A 101 0.51 5.59 3.28
CA GLU A 101 -0.18 4.97 4.40
C GLU A 101 -1.68 5.25 4.42
N VAL A 102 -2.38 4.41 5.18
CA VAL A 102 -3.74 4.65 5.64
C VAL A 102 -3.81 4.52 7.15
N VAL A 103 -4.74 5.26 7.75
CA VAL A 103 -5.14 5.10 9.14
C VAL A 103 -6.61 4.76 9.17
N VAL A 104 -6.96 3.64 9.81
CA VAL A 104 -8.32 3.13 9.89
C VAL A 104 -8.73 3.04 11.35
N ALA A 105 -9.94 3.49 11.67
CA ALA A 105 -10.51 3.36 13.01
C ALA A 105 -10.81 1.89 13.33
N ILE A 106 -10.69 1.53 14.61
CA ILE A 106 -11.16 0.26 15.14
C ILE A 106 -12.33 0.57 16.06
N THR A 107 -13.46 -0.08 15.77
CA THR A 107 -14.69 0.04 16.54
C THR A 107 -15.26 -1.36 16.78
N GLY A 108 -15.51 -1.72 18.04
CA GLY A 108 -16.05 -3.04 18.41
C GLY A 108 -15.14 -4.23 18.02
N GLY A 109 -13.84 -3.99 17.87
CA GLY A 109 -12.85 -4.99 17.41
C GLY A 109 -12.95 -5.34 15.93
N LYS A 110 -13.48 -4.44 15.11
CA LYS A 110 -13.52 -4.52 13.65
C LYS A 110 -12.84 -3.29 13.04
N LEU A 111 -12.34 -3.43 11.81
CA LEU A 111 -11.97 -2.26 11.01
C LEU A 111 -13.25 -1.50 10.67
N ASP A 112 -13.29 -0.22 10.97
CA ASP A 112 -14.45 0.64 10.72
C ASP A 112 -14.38 1.19 9.29
N LEU A 113 -14.80 0.36 8.34
CA LEU A 113 -14.75 0.59 6.91
C LEU A 113 -16.14 0.73 6.32
N GLY A 114 -16.27 1.59 5.31
CA GLY A 114 -17.42 1.66 4.43
C GLY A 114 -17.61 0.39 3.59
N PRO A 115 -18.77 0.22 2.94
CA PRO A 115 -19.14 -1.04 2.28
C PRO A 115 -18.25 -1.44 1.10
N TRP A 116 -17.50 -0.49 0.52
CA TRP A 116 -16.64 -0.70 -0.65
C TRP A 116 -15.17 -0.40 -0.38
N GLU A 117 -14.80 -0.09 0.87
CA GLU A 117 -13.42 0.23 1.19
C GLU A 117 -12.60 -1.05 1.33
N GLN A 118 -11.56 -1.19 0.50
CA GLN A 118 -10.55 -2.23 0.59
C GLN A 118 -9.16 -1.61 0.76
N ILE A 119 -8.35 -2.16 1.65
CA ILE A 119 -6.97 -1.74 1.88
C ILE A 119 -6.08 -2.47 0.86
N CYS A 120 -5.38 -1.70 0.02
CA CYS A 120 -4.56 -2.24 -1.06
C CYS A 120 -3.08 -1.89 -0.89
N TYR A 121 -2.19 -2.84 -1.19
CA TYR A 121 -0.77 -2.61 -1.41
C TYR A 121 -0.54 -2.32 -2.90
N GLY A 122 -0.08 -1.11 -3.21
CA GLY A 122 0.33 -0.70 -4.55
C GLY A 122 1.83 -0.89 -4.74
N GLU A 123 2.22 -1.86 -5.55
CA GLU A 123 3.60 -2.07 -5.95
C GLU A 123 3.91 -1.26 -7.22
N PHE A 124 5.02 -0.52 -7.23
CA PHE A 124 5.44 0.27 -8.41
C PHE A 124 6.86 -0.04 -8.89
N ASP A 125 7.63 -0.82 -8.12
CA ASP A 125 9.00 -1.24 -8.42
C ASP A 125 9.25 -2.61 -7.78
N GLY A 126 8.50 -3.59 -8.27
CA GLY A 126 8.51 -5.00 -7.85
C GLY A 126 9.68 -5.81 -8.42
N GLY A 127 9.51 -7.13 -8.54
CA GLY A 127 10.59 -8.06 -8.91
C GLY A 127 11.59 -8.35 -7.77
N ARG A 128 11.28 -7.88 -6.56
CA ARG A 128 12.11 -8.05 -5.36
C ARG A 128 11.24 -8.05 -4.11
N ARG A 129 11.82 -8.57 -3.03
CA ARG A 129 11.13 -8.67 -1.74
C ARG A 129 10.96 -7.28 -1.09
N LYS A 130 9.72 -6.91 -0.80
CA LYS A 130 9.33 -5.63 -0.16
C LYS A 130 8.33 -5.88 0.97
N ARG A 131 8.03 -4.86 1.78
CA ARG A 131 7.15 -4.99 2.96
C ARG A 131 6.28 -3.77 3.25
N ALA A 132 5.15 -4.03 3.89
CA ALA A 132 4.31 -3.07 4.57
C ALA A 132 4.30 -3.33 6.09
N LEU A 133 4.05 -2.29 6.87
CA LEU A 133 3.91 -2.35 8.33
C LEU A 133 2.45 -2.18 8.71
N VAL A 134 1.95 -3.06 9.58
CA VAL A 134 0.70 -2.89 10.33
C VAL A 134 1.07 -2.55 11.77
N LYS A 135 0.60 -1.41 12.26
CA LYS A 135 0.76 -0.97 13.64
C LYS A 135 -0.60 -0.63 14.22
N ILE A 136 -0.92 -1.25 15.36
CA ILE A 136 -2.21 -1.05 16.04
C ILE A 136 -1.94 -0.55 17.45
N ILE A 137 -2.72 0.44 17.87
CA ILE A 137 -2.76 0.94 19.25
C ILE A 137 -4.21 1.10 19.67
N GLY A 138 -4.51 0.80 20.94
CA GLY A 138 -5.86 0.88 21.47
C GLY A 138 -5.97 0.23 22.84
N ASP A 139 -7.20 -0.10 23.23
CA ASP A 139 -7.53 -0.73 24.50
C ASP A 139 -7.44 -2.26 24.51
#